data_AF-A0AAC9FJB3-F1
#
_entry.id   AF-A0AAC9FJB3-F1
#
_cell.length_a   1.000
_cell.length_b   1.000
_cell.length_c   1.000
_cell.angle_alpha   90.00
_cell.angle_beta   90.00
_cell.angle_gamma   90.00
#
_symmetry.space_group_name_H-M   'P 1'
#
loop_
_entity.id
_entity.type
_entity.pdbx_description
1 polymer ?
#
loop_
_entity_poly.entity_id
_entity_poly.type
_entity_poly.pdbx_seq_one_letter_code
_entity_poly.pdbx_strand_id
1 'polypeptide(L)'
;MSVSKNGLINGKRAGKATITVACQGITKKITVNVSQQGSSTLNSQFKKARAGKTVTLVGNFKMSSNVKLPLASNVHVNATKATFTGKSGFFYSVLGRGLNWRGGIFYGGGHEFRLLRISKATFNGLTFHQACGIGGHIFDLMGCSHVSITKSHFYGYGHTLSTKVMRKNGNHGEYGESIQTDYANFNSGGPGFNKYGKGHFNGAPSTYITVTHNTWAPEYSGKKLVSLAQVAIGQHDTISSNRRMIAHITFSDNTVKNAVRLSGMGADVTYFGAPVHFESSKSLTVTHNTFSTTLKRARPENGIIISNQYGHMPHTTSVSIQNNSFTGYHASRSAIQLYARRGHSITGVKVKRNATHGMRLIRRFGNTKVSY
;
A
#
# COMPACT_ATOMS: atom_id res chain seq x y z
N MET A 1 -25.14 -0.79 20.71
CA MET A 1 -25.14 -1.33 19.32
C MET A 1 -26.24 -0.61 18.56
N SER A 2 -25.98 -0.04 17.37
CA SER A 2 -27.01 0.67 16.58
C SER A 2 -27.46 -0.21 15.40
N VAL A 3 -28.76 -0.46 15.28
CA VAL A 3 -29.39 -1.14 14.14
C VAL A 3 -30.09 -0.07 13.30
N SER A 4 -29.77 0.05 12.01
CA SER A 4 -30.46 1.01 11.14
C SER A 4 -31.85 0.51 10.74
N LYS A 5 -32.71 1.42 10.25
CA LYS A 5 -34.02 1.09 9.64
C LYS A 5 -33.91 0.06 8.50
N ASN A 6 -32.73 -0.09 7.90
CA ASN A 6 -32.45 -1.04 6.81
C ASN A 6 -31.73 -2.32 7.29
N GLY A 7 -31.70 -2.60 8.59
CA GLY A 7 -31.07 -3.81 9.15
C GLY A 7 -29.53 -3.79 9.11
N LEU A 8 -28.89 -2.62 9.06
CA LEU A 8 -27.43 -2.52 9.11
C LEU A 8 -26.98 -2.57 10.58
N ILE A 9 -26.05 -3.47 10.88
CA ILE A 9 -25.49 -3.62 12.23
C ILE A 9 -23.98 -3.39 12.17
N ASN A 10 -23.52 -2.39 12.90
CA ASN A 10 -22.11 -2.02 12.94
C ASN A 10 -21.25 -3.19 13.46
N GLY A 11 -20.19 -3.56 12.72
CA GLY A 11 -19.26 -4.62 13.09
C GLY A 11 -19.73 -6.06 12.87
N LYS A 12 -20.88 -6.29 12.22
CA LYS A 12 -21.36 -7.64 11.85
C LYS A 12 -21.30 -7.83 10.34
N ARG A 13 -20.87 -9.01 9.88
CA ARG A 13 -20.81 -9.38 8.45
C ARG A 13 -22.23 -9.53 7.86
N ALA A 14 -22.35 -9.40 6.55
CA ALA A 14 -23.59 -9.68 5.83
C ALA A 14 -24.07 -11.13 6.03
N GLY A 15 -25.39 -11.33 6.06
CA GLY A 15 -26.03 -12.62 6.34
C GLY A 15 -26.62 -12.68 7.75
N LYS A 16 -26.82 -13.90 8.28
CA LYS A 16 -27.33 -14.10 9.64
C LYS A 16 -26.22 -13.78 10.65
N ALA A 17 -26.43 -12.77 11.47
CA ALA A 17 -25.58 -12.46 12.61
C ALA A 17 -26.35 -12.74 13.89
N THR A 18 -25.72 -13.38 14.86
CA THR A 18 -26.23 -13.38 16.23
C THR A 18 -25.73 -12.13 16.93
N ILE A 19 -26.67 -11.34 17.44
CA ILE A 19 -26.41 -10.18 18.30
C ILE A 19 -26.85 -10.52 19.72
N THR A 20 -26.11 -10.02 20.70
CA THR A 20 -26.50 -10.10 22.10
C THR A 20 -27.12 -8.77 22.48
N VAL A 21 -28.38 -8.80 22.90
CA VAL A 21 -29.13 -7.64 23.39
C VAL A 21 -29.30 -7.82 24.89
N ALA A 22 -28.84 -6.84 25.66
CA ALA A 22 -29.06 -6.76 27.10
C ALA A 22 -29.97 -5.57 27.39
N CYS A 23 -31.09 -5.80 28.08
CA CYS A 23 -32.00 -4.77 28.54
C CYS A 23 -32.50 -5.15 29.94
N GLN A 24 -32.39 -4.22 30.90
CA GLN A 24 -32.87 -4.42 32.29
C GLN A 24 -32.41 -5.75 32.92
N GLY A 25 -31.12 -6.09 32.79
CA GLY A 25 -30.55 -7.31 33.36
C GLY A 25 -30.82 -8.61 32.57
N ILE A 26 -31.71 -8.59 31.57
CA ILE A 26 -31.98 -9.75 30.72
C ILE A 26 -31.11 -9.69 29.47
N THR A 27 -30.35 -10.77 29.23
CA THR A 27 -29.52 -10.92 28.03
C THR A 27 -30.15 -11.95 27.09
N LYS A 28 -30.46 -11.55 25.84
CA LYS A 28 -30.94 -12.46 24.78
C LYS A 28 -30.01 -12.45 23.57
N LYS A 29 -29.82 -13.62 22.97
CA LYS A 29 -29.18 -13.78 21.66
C LYS A 29 -30.26 -13.75 20.58
N ILE A 30 -30.15 -12.81 19.65
CA ILE A 30 -31.11 -12.64 18.55
C ILE A 30 -30.36 -12.83 17.25
N THR A 31 -30.90 -13.64 16.34
CA THR A 31 -30.38 -13.77 14.99
C THR A 31 -31.05 -12.73 14.09
N VAL A 32 -30.24 -11.91 13.44
CA VAL A 32 -30.67 -10.81 12.58
C VAL A 32 -30.03 -10.94 11.20
N ASN A 33 -30.78 -10.57 10.16
CA ASN A 33 -30.25 -10.50 8.80
C ASN A 33 -29.58 -9.15 8.58
N VAL A 34 -28.27 -9.15 8.41
CA VAL A 34 -27.50 -7.95 8.13
C VAL A 34 -27.50 -7.71 6.62
N SER A 35 -28.07 -6.57 6.20
CA SER A 35 -28.13 -6.17 4.80
C SER A 35 -26.75 -5.79 4.25
N GLN A 36 -26.57 -6.01 2.94
CA GLN A 36 -25.33 -5.74 2.22
C GLN A 36 -25.62 -4.74 1.10
N GLN A 37 -24.84 -3.66 1.05
CA GLN A 37 -24.91 -2.65 0.00
C GLN A 37 -23.91 -2.99 -1.12
N GLY A 38 -24.19 -2.59 -2.36
CA GLY A 38 -23.33 -2.91 -3.51
C GLY A 38 -22.48 -1.73 -3.98
N SER A 39 -21.58 -1.99 -4.95
CA SER A 39 -20.82 -0.95 -5.65
C SER A 39 -21.70 0.15 -6.26
N SER A 40 -22.93 -0.16 -6.70
CA SER A 40 -23.88 0.83 -7.23
C SER A 40 -24.33 1.85 -6.19
N THR A 41 -24.54 1.41 -4.95
CA THR A 41 -24.89 2.29 -3.81
C THR A 41 -23.75 3.27 -3.52
N LEU A 42 -22.51 2.78 -3.47
CA LEU A 42 -21.32 3.62 -3.29
C LEU A 42 -21.18 4.65 -4.43
N ASN A 43 -21.28 4.20 -5.68
CA ASN A 43 -21.20 5.09 -6.84
C ASN A 43 -22.29 6.18 -6.81
N SER A 44 -23.53 5.83 -6.41
CA SER A 44 -24.62 6.80 -6.28
C SER A 44 -24.34 7.83 -5.17
N GLN A 45 -23.83 7.39 -4.01
CA GLN A 45 -23.47 8.27 -2.91
C GLN A 45 -22.31 9.19 -3.27
N PHE A 46 -21.24 8.66 -3.89
CA PHE A 46 -20.07 9.44 -4.29
C PHE A 46 -20.37 10.41 -5.45
N LYS A 47 -21.26 10.05 -6.38
CA LYS A 47 -21.74 10.97 -7.42
C LYS A 47 -22.47 12.19 -6.84
N LYS A 48 -23.17 12.02 -5.72
CA LYS A 48 -23.92 13.08 -5.03
C LYS A 48 -23.07 13.90 -4.05
N ALA A 49 -21.83 13.50 -3.80
CA ALA A 49 -20.95 14.19 -2.88
C ALA A 49 -20.68 15.63 -3.35
N ARG A 50 -20.77 16.59 -2.43
CA ARG A 50 -20.55 18.02 -2.69
C ARG A 50 -19.24 18.47 -2.08
N ALA A 51 -18.67 19.55 -2.63
CA ALA A 51 -17.40 20.07 -2.17
C ALA A 51 -17.41 20.41 -0.68
N GLY A 52 -16.36 20.03 0.04
CA GLY A 52 -16.23 20.25 1.49
C GLY A 52 -17.20 19.43 2.37
N LYS A 53 -18.04 18.56 1.79
CA LYS A 53 -19.04 17.80 2.55
C LYS A 53 -18.54 16.41 2.91
N THR A 54 -19.18 15.85 3.94
CA THR A 54 -18.90 14.49 4.42
C THR A 54 -19.88 13.49 3.81
N VAL A 55 -19.35 12.39 3.28
CA VAL A 55 -20.07 11.17 2.94
C VAL A 55 -19.82 10.15 4.04
N THR A 56 -20.85 9.78 4.78
CA THR A 56 -20.76 8.80 5.87
C THR A 56 -21.18 7.42 5.37
N LEU A 57 -20.27 6.46 5.45
CA LEU A 57 -20.48 5.07 5.06
C LEU A 57 -20.64 4.22 6.32
N VAL A 58 -21.77 3.50 6.41
CA VAL A 58 -22.09 2.64 7.54
C VAL A 58 -22.59 1.28 7.03
N GLY A 59 -22.07 0.21 7.61
CA GLY A 59 -22.48 -1.16 7.31
C GLY A 59 -21.56 -1.86 6.32
N ASN A 60 -22.08 -2.91 5.68
CA ASN A 60 -21.30 -3.77 4.80
C ASN A 60 -21.52 -3.43 3.33
N PHE A 61 -20.42 -3.33 2.59
CA PHE A 61 -20.40 -3.09 1.15
C PHE A 61 -19.76 -4.28 0.44
N LYS A 62 -20.48 -4.92 -0.48
CA LYS A 62 -19.92 -5.90 -1.42
C LYS A 62 -19.47 -5.17 -2.68
N MET A 63 -18.16 -5.11 -2.86
CA MET A 63 -17.52 -4.74 -4.09
C MET A 63 -17.72 -5.86 -5.11
N SER A 64 -18.46 -5.55 -6.18
CA SER A 64 -18.64 -6.42 -7.36
C SER A 64 -18.27 -5.70 -8.67
N SER A 65 -18.08 -4.39 -8.61
CA SER A 65 -17.65 -3.55 -9.73
C SER A 65 -16.87 -2.35 -9.23
N ASN A 66 -16.24 -1.63 -10.16
CA ASN A 66 -15.41 -0.47 -9.86
C ASN A 66 -16.23 0.67 -9.26
N VAL A 67 -15.66 1.33 -8.24
CA VAL A 67 -16.28 2.44 -7.52
C VAL A 67 -15.51 3.72 -7.80
N LYS A 68 -16.16 4.67 -8.47
CA LYS A 68 -15.58 5.99 -8.73
C LYS A 68 -15.66 6.82 -7.46
N LEU A 69 -14.50 7.25 -6.98
CA LEU A 69 -14.37 8.12 -5.82
C LEU A 69 -14.97 9.52 -6.13
N PRO A 70 -15.38 10.28 -5.10
CA PRO A 70 -15.89 11.63 -5.27
C PRO A 70 -14.93 12.53 -6.05
N LEU A 71 -15.46 13.28 -7.03
CA LEU A 71 -14.68 14.27 -7.80
C LEU A 71 -14.81 15.69 -7.26
N ALA A 72 -15.85 15.99 -6.50
CA ALA A 72 -15.98 17.29 -5.85
C ALA A 72 -14.79 17.53 -4.91
N SER A 73 -14.34 18.78 -4.83
CA SER A 73 -13.14 19.13 -4.08
C SER A 73 -13.35 18.99 -2.58
N ASN A 74 -12.30 18.59 -1.85
CA ASN A 74 -12.31 18.57 -0.37
C ASN A 74 -13.42 17.68 0.22
N VAL A 75 -13.81 16.59 -0.45
CA VAL A 75 -14.81 15.65 0.09
C VAL A 75 -14.19 14.81 1.20
N HIS A 76 -14.94 14.65 2.29
CA HIS A 76 -14.58 13.81 3.42
C HIS A 76 -15.38 12.49 3.37
N VAL A 77 -14.71 11.35 3.26
CA VAL A 77 -15.35 10.03 3.38
C VAL A 77 -15.12 9.51 4.80
N ASN A 78 -16.18 9.34 5.58
CA ASN A 78 -16.12 8.71 6.89
C ASN A 78 -16.62 7.26 6.80
N ALA A 79 -15.69 6.33 6.75
CA ALA A 79 -15.91 4.89 6.65
C ALA A 79 -15.55 4.15 7.95
N THR A 80 -15.43 4.84 9.08
CA THR A 80 -15.07 4.24 10.40
C THR A 80 -16.02 3.13 10.87
N LYS A 81 -17.24 3.08 10.32
CA LYS A 81 -18.26 2.06 10.60
C LYS A 81 -18.62 1.23 9.35
N ALA A 82 -17.75 1.24 8.34
CA ALA A 82 -17.95 0.52 7.09
C ALA A 82 -17.00 -0.67 6.98
N THR A 83 -17.52 -1.76 6.43
CA THR A 83 -16.75 -2.94 6.03
C THR A 83 -16.94 -3.19 4.54
N PHE A 84 -15.85 -3.36 3.81
CA PHE A 84 -15.82 -3.63 2.38
C PHE A 84 -15.36 -5.07 2.17
N THR A 85 -16.11 -5.79 1.34
CA THR A 85 -15.91 -7.22 1.02
C THR A 85 -16.06 -7.41 -0.47
N GLY A 86 -15.66 -8.55 -1.01
CA GLY A 86 -15.68 -8.80 -2.44
C GLY A 86 -14.31 -9.29 -2.89
N LYS A 87 -14.22 -9.73 -4.15
CA LYS A 87 -12.97 -10.17 -4.79
C LYS A 87 -12.71 -9.43 -6.11
N SER A 88 -13.55 -8.45 -6.43
CA SER A 88 -13.63 -7.86 -7.76
C SER A 88 -13.99 -6.39 -7.65
N GLY A 89 -13.44 -5.62 -8.57
CA GLY A 89 -13.56 -4.17 -8.57
C GLY A 89 -12.32 -3.50 -7.97
N PHE A 90 -12.34 -2.18 -7.96
CA PHE A 90 -11.39 -1.31 -7.26
C PHE A 90 -12.04 0.06 -7.04
N PHE A 91 -11.52 0.83 -6.10
CA PHE A 91 -11.80 2.26 -5.97
C PHE A 91 -10.92 3.02 -6.96
N TYR A 92 -11.46 4.03 -7.62
CA TYR A 92 -10.65 4.85 -8.52
C TYR A 92 -10.99 6.33 -8.54
N SER A 93 -9.98 7.14 -8.85
CA SER A 93 -10.13 8.56 -9.13
C SER A 93 -9.20 8.98 -10.26
N VAL A 94 -9.65 9.95 -11.04
CA VAL A 94 -8.86 10.59 -12.11
C VAL A 94 -8.99 12.09 -11.91
N LEU A 95 -7.86 12.78 -11.70
CA LEU A 95 -7.78 14.22 -11.44
C LEU A 95 -8.57 14.72 -10.21
N GLY A 96 -8.86 13.84 -9.25
CA GLY A 96 -9.51 14.24 -8.00
C GLY A 96 -8.64 15.20 -7.17
N ARG A 97 -9.27 16.03 -6.33
CA ARG A 97 -8.56 16.96 -5.45
C ARG A 97 -9.19 17.04 -4.07
N GLY A 98 -8.40 16.90 -3.01
CA GLY A 98 -8.90 17.09 -1.65
C GLY A 98 -9.68 15.90 -1.08
N LEU A 99 -9.40 14.66 -1.51
CA LEU A 99 -10.11 13.51 -0.96
C LEU A 99 -9.59 13.17 0.44
N ASN A 100 -10.46 13.20 1.46
CA ASN A 100 -10.09 12.84 2.83
C ASN A 100 -10.87 11.59 3.27
N TRP A 101 -10.24 10.42 3.18
CA TRP A 101 -10.83 9.15 3.60
C TRP A 101 -10.39 8.76 5.01
N ARG A 102 -11.36 8.50 5.89
CA ARG A 102 -11.13 8.06 7.27
C ARG A 102 -11.80 6.72 7.56
N GLY A 103 -11.04 5.75 8.05
CA GLY A 103 -11.56 4.47 8.51
C GLY A 103 -11.94 3.52 7.38
N GLY A 104 -12.47 2.36 7.78
CA GLY A 104 -12.95 1.32 6.87
C GLY A 104 -12.12 0.05 7.01
N ILE A 105 -12.81 -1.09 6.99
CA ILE A 105 -12.19 -2.41 7.03
C ILE A 105 -12.41 -3.10 5.69
N PHE A 106 -11.35 -3.52 5.00
CA PHE A 106 -11.39 -4.09 3.65
C PHE A 106 -10.93 -5.55 3.71
N TYR A 107 -11.75 -6.48 3.21
CA TYR A 107 -11.50 -7.92 3.25
C TYR A 107 -11.56 -8.56 1.87
N GLY A 108 -10.57 -9.42 1.55
CA GLY A 108 -10.79 -10.48 0.58
C GLY A 108 -10.43 -10.19 -0.88
N GLY A 109 -9.62 -9.18 -1.18
CA GLY A 109 -9.21 -8.82 -2.55
C GLY A 109 -10.12 -7.81 -3.26
N GLY A 110 -9.62 -7.13 -4.31
CA GLY A 110 -10.42 -6.19 -5.12
C GLY A 110 -10.76 -4.86 -4.43
N HIS A 111 -9.93 -4.45 -3.46
CA HIS A 111 -10.08 -3.17 -2.75
C HIS A 111 -8.91 -2.23 -3.02
N GLU A 112 -8.35 -2.30 -4.23
CA GLU A 112 -7.28 -1.39 -4.63
C GLU A 112 -7.83 0.04 -4.77
N PHE A 113 -6.99 1.03 -4.47
CA PHE A 113 -7.21 2.44 -4.75
C PHE A 113 -6.32 2.83 -5.93
N ARG A 114 -6.89 2.84 -7.13
CA ARG A 114 -6.21 3.23 -8.37
C ARG A 114 -6.40 4.71 -8.62
N LEU A 115 -5.37 5.50 -8.34
CA LEU A 115 -5.44 6.95 -8.29
C LEU A 115 -4.56 7.54 -9.39
N LEU A 116 -5.20 8.15 -10.40
CA LEU A 116 -4.50 8.83 -11.47
C LEU A 116 -4.55 10.34 -11.26
N ARG A 117 -3.37 10.92 -11.02
CA ARG A 117 -3.18 12.37 -10.89
C ARG A 117 -4.09 13.02 -9.84
N ILE A 118 -4.38 12.30 -8.76
CA ILE A 118 -5.08 12.87 -7.61
C ILE A 118 -4.14 13.83 -6.89
N SER A 119 -4.69 14.90 -6.31
CA SER A 119 -3.92 15.83 -5.48
C SER A 119 -4.55 16.06 -4.11
N LYS A 120 -3.73 16.30 -3.09
CA LYS A 120 -4.18 16.63 -1.73
C LYS A 120 -5.12 15.56 -1.16
N ALA A 121 -4.69 14.31 -1.15
CA ALA A 121 -5.49 13.20 -0.65
C ALA A 121 -4.96 12.69 0.69
N THR A 122 -5.86 12.34 1.60
CA THR A 122 -5.52 11.75 2.90
C THR A 122 -6.28 10.45 3.09
N PHE A 123 -5.57 9.38 3.45
CA PHE A 123 -6.12 8.09 3.86
C PHE A 123 -5.67 7.81 5.29
N ASN A 124 -6.61 7.78 6.23
CA ASN A 124 -6.31 7.74 7.66
C ASN A 124 -7.12 6.65 8.38
N GLY A 125 -6.45 5.71 9.03
CA GLY A 125 -7.13 4.71 9.86
C GLY A 125 -7.78 3.57 9.06
N LEU A 126 -7.30 3.25 7.86
CA LEU A 126 -7.85 2.15 7.05
C LEU A 126 -7.26 0.82 7.52
N THR A 127 -8.05 -0.25 7.48
CA THR A 127 -7.58 -1.60 7.83
C THR A 127 -7.84 -2.56 6.67
N PHE A 128 -6.79 -3.18 6.17
CA PHE A 128 -6.82 -4.10 5.05
C PHE A 128 -6.46 -5.50 5.52
N HIS A 129 -7.32 -6.47 5.24
CA HIS A 129 -7.11 -7.90 5.49
C HIS A 129 -7.11 -8.64 4.17
N GLN A 130 -5.91 -8.91 3.66
CA GLN A 130 -5.68 -9.53 2.36
C GLN A 130 -6.53 -8.83 1.28
N ALA A 131 -6.46 -7.50 1.23
CA ALA A 131 -7.39 -6.69 0.47
C ALA A 131 -6.99 -6.50 -1.02
N CYS A 132 -5.77 -6.91 -1.37
CA CYS A 132 -5.24 -6.97 -2.74
C CYS A 132 -4.98 -8.41 -3.16
N GLY A 133 -5.14 -8.68 -4.46
CA GLY A 133 -4.74 -9.94 -5.07
C GLY A 133 -3.21 -10.08 -5.19
N ILE A 134 -2.77 -11.27 -5.62
CA ILE A 134 -1.37 -11.52 -6.00
C ILE A 134 -0.97 -10.57 -7.13
N GLY A 135 0.14 -9.86 -6.96
CA GLY A 135 0.62 -8.82 -7.89
C GLY A 135 -0.22 -7.54 -7.91
N GLY A 136 -1.10 -7.32 -6.93
CA GLY A 136 -1.91 -6.10 -6.84
C GLY A 136 -1.39 -5.11 -5.80
N HIS A 137 -1.80 -3.85 -5.94
CA HIS A 137 -1.44 -2.75 -5.04
C HIS A 137 -2.65 -2.26 -4.24
N ILE A 138 -2.52 -2.02 -2.95
CA ILE A 138 -3.62 -1.40 -2.18
C ILE A 138 -3.79 0.06 -2.60
N PHE A 139 -2.70 0.79 -2.77
CA PHE A 139 -2.66 2.14 -3.31
C PHE A 139 -1.75 2.14 -4.52
N ASP A 140 -2.31 2.48 -5.66
CA ASP A 140 -1.64 2.58 -6.94
C ASP A 140 -1.67 4.07 -7.33
N LEU A 141 -0.58 4.77 -7.02
CA LEU A 141 -0.47 6.22 -7.09
C LEU A 141 0.24 6.61 -8.39
N MET A 142 -0.53 6.93 -9.42
CA MET A 142 -0.03 7.25 -10.75
C MET A 142 0.01 8.78 -10.94
N GLY A 143 1.20 9.39 -10.87
CA GLY A 143 1.36 10.84 -11.04
C GLY A 143 0.62 11.69 -10.00
N CYS A 144 0.45 11.16 -8.79
CA CYS A 144 -0.28 11.80 -7.70
C CYS A 144 0.57 12.85 -6.98
N SER A 145 -0.07 13.79 -6.28
CA SER A 145 0.69 14.76 -5.45
C SER A 145 0.06 15.07 -4.11
N HIS A 146 0.88 15.30 -3.08
CA HIS A 146 0.41 15.64 -1.73
C HIS A 146 -0.56 14.58 -1.20
N VAL A 147 -0.12 13.33 -1.18
CA VAL A 147 -0.89 12.19 -0.67
C VAL A 147 -0.33 11.77 0.68
N SER A 148 -1.20 11.64 1.68
CA SER A 148 -0.87 11.14 3.01
C SER A 148 -1.60 9.83 3.29
N ILE A 149 -0.87 8.78 3.66
CA ILE A 149 -1.41 7.49 4.08
C ILE A 149 -0.91 7.25 5.50
N THR A 150 -1.81 7.24 6.48
CA THR A 150 -1.40 7.21 7.88
C THR A 150 -2.30 6.37 8.77
N LYS A 151 -1.75 5.90 9.89
CA LYS A 151 -2.46 5.15 10.94
C LYS A 151 -3.23 3.95 10.39
N SER A 152 -2.75 3.36 9.29
CA SER A 152 -3.44 2.29 8.58
C SER A 152 -2.73 0.96 8.78
N HIS A 153 -3.50 -0.13 8.64
CA HIS A 153 -3.04 -1.48 8.89
C HIS A 153 -3.18 -2.35 7.64
N PHE A 154 -2.12 -3.04 7.28
CA PHE A 154 -1.97 -3.84 6.07
C PHE A 154 -1.64 -5.28 6.48
N TYR A 155 -2.66 -6.14 6.52
CA TYR A 155 -2.53 -7.52 6.96
C TYR A 155 -2.57 -8.50 5.81
N GLY A 156 -1.46 -9.20 5.60
CA GLY A 156 -1.36 -10.30 4.64
C GLY A 156 -1.32 -9.88 3.15
N TYR A 157 -0.85 -10.79 2.31
CA TYR A 157 -0.74 -10.61 0.85
C TYR A 157 -1.18 -11.85 0.08
N GLY A 158 -1.92 -11.65 -1.03
CA GLY A 158 -2.15 -12.70 -2.04
C GLY A 158 -2.91 -13.96 -1.59
N HIS A 159 -3.47 -13.97 -0.39
CA HIS A 159 -4.17 -15.11 0.22
C HIS A 159 -3.40 -16.45 0.19
N THR A 160 -2.06 -16.41 0.19
CA THR A 160 -1.24 -17.62 0.07
C THR A 160 0.11 -17.47 0.76
N LEU A 161 0.71 -18.62 1.09
CA LEU A 161 2.10 -18.75 1.52
C LEU A 161 2.99 -19.38 0.44
N SER A 162 2.41 -19.73 -0.71
CA SER A 162 3.11 -20.44 -1.78
C SER A 162 3.70 -19.47 -2.79
N THR A 163 5.03 -19.38 -2.79
CA THR A 163 5.84 -18.70 -3.81
C THR A 163 5.52 -19.21 -5.21
N LYS A 164 5.35 -20.54 -5.38
CA LYS A 164 4.92 -21.14 -6.65
C LYS A 164 3.59 -20.59 -7.16
N VAL A 165 2.63 -20.35 -6.27
CA VAL A 165 1.33 -19.77 -6.65
C VAL A 165 1.49 -18.29 -7.01
N MET A 166 2.25 -17.54 -6.22
CA MET A 166 2.57 -16.14 -6.50
C MET A 166 3.24 -15.95 -7.86
N ARG A 167 4.25 -16.78 -8.17
CA ARG A 167 5.02 -16.72 -9.43
C ARG A 167 4.26 -17.12 -10.68
N LYS A 168 3.02 -17.63 -10.58
CA LYS A 168 2.17 -17.77 -11.77
C LYS A 168 1.90 -16.43 -12.45
N ASN A 169 2.02 -15.32 -11.71
CA ASN A 169 1.95 -13.95 -12.21
C ASN A 169 3.34 -13.32 -12.44
N GLY A 170 4.36 -14.15 -12.71
CA GLY A 170 5.75 -13.71 -12.80
C GLY A 170 6.34 -13.27 -11.44
N ASN A 171 7.53 -12.65 -11.47
CA ASN A 171 8.17 -12.17 -10.25
C ASN A 171 7.29 -11.14 -9.51
N HIS A 172 6.54 -10.31 -10.26
CA HIS A 172 5.65 -9.29 -9.70
C HIS A 172 4.58 -9.85 -8.74
N GLY A 173 4.17 -11.11 -8.96
CA GLY A 173 3.26 -11.79 -8.05
C GLY A 173 3.83 -12.02 -6.64
N GLU A 174 5.15 -11.97 -6.43
CA GLU A 174 5.75 -12.10 -5.10
C GLU A 174 6.01 -10.76 -4.41
N TYR A 175 6.30 -9.70 -5.17
CA TYR A 175 6.78 -8.43 -4.62
C TYR A 175 5.81 -7.26 -4.74
N GLY A 176 4.62 -7.42 -5.34
CA GLY A 176 3.68 -6.32 -5.53
C GLY A 176 3.48 -5.50 -4.26
N GLU A 177 3.68 -4.19 -4.37
CA GLU A 177 3.74 -3.26 -3.25
C GLU A 177 2.34 -2.92 -2.75
N SER A 178 2.14 -2.79 -1.43
CA SER A 178 0.89 -2.24 -0.91
C SER A 178 0.67 -0.81 -1.38
N ILE A 179 1.75 -0.01 -1.41
CA ILE A 179 1.72 1.37 -1.87
C ILE A 179 2.73 1.49 -3.00
N GLN A 180 2.25 1.59 -4.22
CA GLN A 180 3.07 1.87 -5.39
C GLN A 180 3.02 3.36 -5.69
N THR A 181 4.20 3.98 -5.83
CA THR A 181 4.33 5.37 -6.27
C THR A 181 4.88 5.40 -7.68
N ASP A 182 4.02 5.65 -8.66
CA ASP A 182 4.39 5.55 -10.07
C ASP A 182 4.09 6.83 -10.85
N TYR A 183 4.45 6.79 -12.13
CA TYR A 183 4.15 7.82 -13.10
C TYR A 183 2.72 7.71 -13.61
N ALA A 184 2.17 8.80 -14.14
CA ALA A 184 0.91 8.78 -14.87
C ALA A 184 1.11 8.19 -16.29
N ASN A 185 1.50 6.91 -16.37
CA ASN A 185 1.69 6.21 -17.64
C ASN A 185 0.53 5.27 -17.94
N PHE A 186 0.36 5.01 -19.24
CA PHE A 186 -0.48 3.94 -19.70
C PHE A 186 0.03 2.61 -19.10
N ASN A 187 -0.88 1.77 -18.62
CA ASN A 187 -0.62 0.51 -17.88
C ASN A 187 -0.13 0.61 -16.44
N SER A 188 0.24 1.77 -15.88
CA SER A 188 0.65 1.83 -14.45
C SER A 188 -0.47 1.31 -13.53
N GLY A 189 -1.72 1.67 -13.82
CA GLY A 189 -2.91 1.16 -13.10
C GLY A 189 -3.36 -0.26 -13.48
N GLY A 190 -2.57 -0.97 -14.30
CA GLY A 190 -2.93 -2.22 -14.97
C GLY A 190 -3.91 -2.06 -16.16
N PRO A 191 -4.00 -3.07 -17.05
CA PRO A 191 -4.79 -2.98 -18.29
C PRO A 191 -6.27 -2.61 -18.08
N GLY A 192 -6.88 -3.16 -17.01
CA GLY A 192 -8.28 -2.89 -16.66
C GLY A 192 -8.57 -1.44 -16.24
N PHE A 193 -7.54 -0.66 -15.91
CA PHE A 193 -7.68 0.75 -15.52
C PHE A 193 -7.58 1.72 -16.69
N ASN A 194 -6.89 1.36 -17.77
CA ASN A 194 -6.57 2.26 -18.88
C ASN A 194 -7.77 3.00 -19.47
N LYS A 195 -8.94 2.34 -19.55
CA LYS A 195 -10.18 2.95 -20.02
C LYS A 195 -10.65 4.13 -19.17
N TYR A 196 -10.33 4.15 -17.88
CA TYR A 196 -10.68 5.25 -16.97
C TYR A 196 -9.68 6.41 -17.07
N GLY A 197 -8.41 6.11 -17.34
CA GLY A 197 -7.34 7.11 -17.45
C GLY A 197 -7.10 7.67 -18.86
N LYS A 198 -7.90 7.28 -19.86
CA LYS A 198 -7.74 7.72 -21.26
C LYS A 198 -7.64 9.24 -21.34
N GLY A 199 -6.59 9.75 -21.99
CA GLY A 199 -6.32 11.19 -22.13
C GLY A 199 -5.63 11.86 -20.93
N HIS A 200 -5.37 11.11 -19.84
CA HIS A 200 -4.79 11.67 -18.62
C HIS A 200 -3.40 11.11 -18.27
N PHE A 201 -2.92 10.12 -19.04
CA PHE A 201 -1.57 9.58 -18.96
C PHE A 201 -0.56 10.51 -19.65
N ASN A 202 0.10 11.36 -18.86
CA ASN A 202 1.05 12.36 -19.35
C ASN A 202 2.48 12.16 -18.80
N GLY A 203 2.73 11.00 -18.20
CA GLY A 203 4.00 10.65 -17.57
C GLY A 203 4.38 11.50 -16.37
N ALA A 204 3.47 12.28 -15.76
CA ALA A 204 3.79 13.03 -14.55
C ALA A 204 4.20 12.08 -13.41
N PRO A 205 5.31 12.33 -12.68
CA PRO A 205 5.72 11.51 -11.55
C PRO A 205 4.84 11.76 -10.32
N SER A 206 4.67 10.73 -9.49
CA SER A 206 4.13 10.92 -8.14
C SER A 206 5.12 11.71 -7.27
N THR A 207 4.63 12.72 -6.54
CA THR A 207 5.47 13.60 -5.69
C THR A 207 4.79 13.97 -4.37
N TYR A 208 5.55 14.32 -3.34
CA TYR A 208 5.01 14.72 -2.02
C TYR A 208 4.09 13.64 -1.43
N ILE A 209 4.63 12.42 -1.31
CA ILE A 209 3.91 11.26 -0.77
C ILE A 209 4.43 11.00 0.65
N THR A 210 3.52 10.96 1.61
CA THR A 210 3.81 10.76 3.03
C THR A 210 3.12 9.50 3.51
N VAL A 211 3.90 8.53 3.98
CA VAL A 211 3.42 7.24 4.48
C VAL A 211 3.95 7.08 5.91
N THR A 212 3.08 7.30 6.90
CA THR A 212 3.53 7.34 8.30
C THR A 212 2.62 6.66 9.29
N HIS A 213 3.18 6.13 10.38
CA HIS A 213 2.41 5.48 11.45
C HIS A 213 1.56 4.29 10.96
N ASN A 214 1.99 3.60 9.91
CA ASN A 214 1.29 2.43 9.38
C ASN A 214 1.94 1.13 9.87
N THR A 215 1.17 0.05 9.83
CA THR A 215 1.64 -1.29 10.18
C THR A 215 1.40 -2.27 9.05
N TRP A 216 2.46 -2.97 8.61
CA TRP A 216 2.40 -4.16 7.77
C TRP A 216 2.67 -5.38 8.63
N ALA A 217 1.78 -6.37 8.58
CA ALA A 217 1.92 -7.61 9.34
C ALA A 217 1.31 -8.81 8.60
N PRO A 218 1.69 -10.06 8.95
CA PRO A 218 1.08 -11.24 8.39
C PRO A 218 -0.39 -11.38 8.81
N GLU A 219 -1.16 -12.09 8.00
CA GLU A 219 -2.54 -12.46 8.34
C GLU A 219 -2.58 -13.85 8.98
N TYR A 220 -3.39 -14.00 10.03
CA TYR A 220 -3.62 -15.26 10.71
C TYR A 220 -5.11 -15.59 10.77
N SER A 221 -5.44 -16.87 10.61
CA SER A 221 -6.76 -17.43 10.91
C SER A 221 -6.63 -18.21 12.21
N GLY A 222 -7.09 -17.62 13.31
CA GLY A 222 -6.76 -18.09 14.65
C GLY A 222 -5.24 -18.06 14.86
N LYS A 223 -4.63 -19.22 15.18
CA LYS A 223 -3.17 -19.35 15.34
C LYS A 223 -2.44 -19.70 14.03
N LYS A 224 -3.18 -19.99 12.95
CA LYS A 224 -2.59 -20.45 11.68
C LYS A 224 -2.22 -19.26 10.82
N LEU A 225 -0.94 -19.18 10.44
CA LEU A 225 -0.47 -18.21 9.45
C LEU A 225 -1.14 -18.47 8.09
N VAL A 226 -1.73 -17.43 7.49
CA VAL A 226 -2.45 -17.50 6.20
C VAL A 226 -1.66 -16.83 5.08
N SER A 227 -1.05 -15.68 5.35
CA SER A 227 -0.16 -15.01 4.40
C SER A 227 0.82 -14.09 5.11
N LEU A 228 1.95 -13.81 4.47
CA LEU A 228 2.96 -12.87 4.95
C LEU A 228 2.54 -11.42 4.67
N ALA A 229 3.18 -10.47 5.33
CA ALA A 229 2.96 -9.06 5.03
C ALA A 229 3.40 -8.73 3.60
N GLN A 230 2.63 -7.89 2.90
CA GLN A 230 2.99 -7.38 1.59
C GLN A 230 4.25 -6.49 1.67
N VAL A 231 4.94 -6.29 0.54
CA VAL A 231 5.95 -5.23 0.39
C VAL A 231 5.28 -3.88 0.69
N ALA A 232 5.92 -3.04 1.50
CA ALA A 232 5.24 -1.89 2.10
C ALA A 232 5.04 -0.75 1.10
N ILE A 233 6.13 -0.32 0.48
CA ILE A 233 6.13 0.79 -0.47
C ILE A 233 7.23 0.60 -1.51
N GLY A 234 6.94 0.97 -2.74
CA GLY A 234 7.98 1.08 -3.76
C GLY A 234 7.51 1.68 -5.06
N GLN A 235 8.38 1.57 -6.05
CA GLN A 235 8.15 2.03 -7.42
C GLN A 235 8.95 1.15 -8.37
N HIS A 236 8.45 0.96 -9.58
CA HIS A 236 9.15 0.15 -10.57
C HIS A 236 8.92 0.53 -12.03
N ASP A 237 8.24 1.64 -12.28
CA ASP A 237 8.10 2.19 -13.62
C ASP A 237 9.17 3.27 -13.86
N THR A 238 9.91 3.17 -14.97
CA THR A 238 10.80 4.24 -15.43
C THR A 238 10.48 4.54 -16.88
N ILE A 239 10.37 5.83 -17.20
CA ILE A 239 10.14 6.28 -18.58
C ILE A 239 11.40 6.85 -19.17
N SER A 240 11.74 6.37 -20.37
CA SER A 240 12.91 6.74 -21.18
C SER A 240 13.00 8.23 -21.49
N SER A 241 11.88 8.97 -21.44
CA SER A 241 11.80 10.34 -21.94
C SER A 241 11.57 11.42 -20.87
N ASN A 242 11.21 11.07 -19.62
CA ASN A 242 10.88 12.10 -18.63
C ASN A 242 12.07 12.42 -17.73
N ARG A 243 12.50 13.69 -17.78
CA ARG A 243 13.52 14.24 -16.86
C ARG A 243 13.00 14.47 -15.43
N ARG A 244 11.69 14.29 -15.19
CA ARG A 244 11.06 14.52 -13.88
C ARG A 244 10.98 13.21 -13.12
N MET A 245 11.60 13.16 -11.94
CA MET A 245 11.71 11.97 -11.10
C MET A 245 10.57 11.91 -10.08
N ILE A 246 10.23 10.69 -9.64
CA ILE A 246 9.48 10.50 -8.39
C ILE A 246 10.27 11.16 -7.26
N ALA A 247 9.61 12.04 -6.50
CA ALA A 247 10.31 12.88 -5.55
C ALA A 247 9.50 13.28 -4.31
N HIS A 248 10.22 13.66 -3.26
CA HIS A 248 9.63 14.11 -1.98
C HIS A 248 8.77 13.00 -1.36
N ILE A 249 9.37 11.84 -1.15
CA ILE A 249 8.73 10.68 -0.56
C ILE A 249 9.20 10.52 0.88
N THR A 250 8.25 10.41 1.81
CA THR A 250 8.53 10.18 3.23
C THR A 250 7.89 8.89 3.68
N PHE A 251 8.71 7.94 4.15
CA PHE A 251 8.28 6.72 4.81
C PHE A 251 8.81 6.76 6.25
N SER A 252 7.98 7.14 7.22
CA SER A 252 8.42 7.30 8.60
C SER A 252 7.50 6.71 9.67
N ASP A 253 8.09 6.34 10.80
CA ASP A 253 7.33 5.88 11.97
C ASP A 253 6.44 4.66 11.67
N ASN A 254 6.82 3.86 10.68
CA ASN A 254 6.08 2.66 10.28
C ASN A 254 6.65 1.39 10.89
N THR A 255 5.82 0.36 10.97
CA THR A 255 6.23 -0.97 11.38
C THR A 255 5.98 -1.98 10.27
N VAL A 256 7.02 -2.71 9.85
CA VAL A 256 6.95 -3.79 8.87
C VAL A 256 7.37 -5.09 9.55
N LYS A 257 6.43 -6.03 9.69
CA LYS A 257 6.66 -7.32 10.33
C LYS A 257 6.51 -8.45 9.32
N ASN A 258 7.51 -9.33 9.22
CA ASN A 258 7.43 -10.58 8.49
C ASN A 258 6.90 -10.39 7.05
N ALA A 259 7.53 -9.47 6.32
CA ALA A 259 7.26 -9.24 4.91
C ALA A 259 7.57 -10.49 4.07
N VAL A 260 6.89 -10.60 2.93
CA VAL A 260 7.14 -11.63 1.92
C VAL A 260 8.63 -11.76 1.61
N ARG A 261 9.10 -13.00 1.52
CA ARG A 261 10.47 -13.30 1.13
C ARG A 261 10.57 -13.26 -0.39
N LEU A 262 11.46 -12.42 -0.89
CA LEU A 262 11.63 -12.13 -2.31
C LEU A 262 12.87 -12.81 -2.92
N SER A 263 13.24 -13.99 -2.40
CA SER A 263 14.45 -14.68 -2.84
C SER A 263 14.22 -15.51 -4.09
N GLY A 264 15.22 -15.63 -4.96
CA GLY A 264 15.12 -16.47 -6.15
C GLY A 264 14.30 -15.84 -7.29
N MET A 265 14.27 -14.51 -7.34
CA MET A 265 13.73 -13.71 -8.46
C MET A 265 14.80 -13.40 -9.52
N GLY A 266 15.96 -14.07 -9.49
CA GLY A 266 17.07 -13.75 -10.39
C GLY A 266 17.59 -12.33 -10.19
N ALA A 267 17.84 -11.60 -11.28
CA ALA A 267 18.32 -10.21 -11.24
C ALA A 267 17.35 -9.20 -10.62
N ASP A 268 16.08 -9.57 -10.43
CA ASP A 268 15.07 -8.71 -9.80
C ASP A 268 15.25 -8.61 -8.28
N VAL A 269 15.92 -9.57 -7.65
CA VAL A 269 16.11 -9.55 -6.19
C VAL A 269 16.98 -8.38 -5.74
N THR A 270 17.89 -7.91 -6.59
CA THR A 270 18.73 -6.75 -6.30
C THR A 270 17.97 -5.44 -6.38
N TYR A 271 16.74 -5.48 -6.90
CA TYR A 271 15.93 -4.33 -7.23
C TYR A 271 14.64 -4.26 -6.40
N PHE A 272 13.83 -5.33 -6.43
CA PHE A 272 12.55 -5.44 -5.72
C PHE A 272 12.65 -6.13 -4.37
N GLY A 273 13.79 -6.74 -4.05
CA GLY A 273 13.98 -7.68 -2.94
C GLY A 273 13.90 -7.11 -1.51
N ALA A 274 13.24 -5.96 -1.32
CA ALA A 274 13.09 -5.29 -0.04
C ALA A 274 11.66 -4.77 0.19
N PRO A 275 11.18 -4.74 1.45
CA PRO A 275 9.90 -4.14 1.80
C PRO A 275 9.77 -2.66 1.44
N VAL A 276 10.90 -1.95 1.35
CA VAL A 276 10.98 -0.58 0.83
C VAL A 276 11.96 -0.60 -0.33
N HIS A 277 11.52 -0.26 -1.52
CA HIS A 277 12.43 -0.16 -2.66
C HIS A 277 12.09 1.00 -3.59
N PHE A 278 13.12 1.69 -4.08
CA PHE A 278 12.94 2.81 -5.01
C PHE A 278 14.02 2.81 -6.08
N GLU A 279 13.63 3.29 -7.26
CA GLU A 279 14.55 3.62 -8.35
C GLU A 279 14.58 5.09 -8.65
N SER A 280 15.66 5.58 -9.24
CA SER A 280 15.74 6.87 -9.94
C SER A 280 14.92 7.98 -9.28
N SER A 281 15.14 8.20 -7.98
CA SER A 281 14.27 9.01 -7.12
C SER A 281 15.03 10.19 -6.51
N LYS A 282 14.29 11.21 -6.09
CA LYS A 282 14.86 12.42 -5.49
C LYS A 282 14.18 12.75 -4.18
N SER A 283 14.93 13.17 -3.17
CA SER A 283 14.35 13.60 -1.88
C SER A 283 13.52 12.49 -1.22
N LEU A 284 14.15 11.33 -1.00
CA LEU A 284 13.55 10.19 -0.31
C LEU A 284 13.98 10.19 1.15
N THR A 285 13.03 10.11 2.07
CA THR A 285 13.26 10.01 3.52
C THR A 285 12.67 8.73 4.06
N VAL A 286 13.51 7.89 4.66
CA VAL A 286 13.14 6.65 5.37
C VAL A 286 13.64 6.74 6.81
N THR A 287 12.76 7.06 7.75
CA THR A 287 13.17 7.35 9.14
C THR A 287 12.26 6.77 10.22
N HIS A 288 12.83 6.37 11.36
CA HIS A 288 12.07 5.87 12.52
C HIS A 288 11.19 4.65 12.23
N ASN A 289 11.54 3.85 11.21
CA ASN A 289 10.78 2.64 10.90
C ASN A 289 11.34 1.44 11.65
N THR A 290 10.46 0.50 11.98
CA THR A 290 10.82 -0.80 12.55
C THR A 290 10.60 -1.89 11.51
N PHE A 291 11.66 -2.59 11.16
CA PHE A 291 11.66 -3.78 10.30
C PHE A 291 11.97 -5.00 11.15
N SER A 292 11.05 -5.96 11.20
CA SER A 292 11.22 -7.15 12.05
C SER A 292 10.79 -8.43 11.34
N THR A 293 11.64 -9.44 11.43
CA THR A 293 11.36 -10.79 10.96
C THR A 293 11.53 -11.77 12.11
N THR A 294 10.45 -12.46 12.46
CA THR A 294 10.45 -13.53 13.47
C THR A 294 10.13 -14.89 12.85
N LEU A 295 9.52 -14.92 11.66
CA LEU A 295 9.15 -16.15 10.98
C LEU A 295 10.28 -16.61 10.05
N LYS A 296 10.68 -17.88 10.14
CA LYS A 296 11.68 -18.49 9.24
C LYS A 296 11.36 -18.34 7.75
N ARG A 297 10.06 -18.31 7.40
CA ARG A 297 9.57 -18.15 6.02
C ARG A 297 9.63 -16.70 5.52
N ALA A 298 9.60 -15.71 6.43
CA ALA A 298 9.45 -14.30 6.12
C ALA A 298 10.78 -13.54 6.17
N ARG A 299 11.81 -14.08 5.51
CA ARG A 299 13.19 -13.55 5.55
C ARG A 299 13.52 -12.76 4.27
N PRO A 300 13.07 -11.51 4.13
CA PRO A 300 13.50 -10.64 3.04
C PRO A 300 15.03 -10.46 3.06
N GLU A 301 15.61 -10.28 1.87
CA GLU A 301 17.06 -10.22 1.73
C GLU A 301 17.62 -8.88 2.22
N ASN A 302 16.88 -7.78 2.05
CA ASN A 302 17.24 -6.47 2.54
C ASN A 302 16.03 -5.80 3.20
N GLY A 303 16.26 -4.80 4.05
CA GLY A 303 15.19 -3.94 4.58
C GLY A 303 14.81 -2.83 3.60
N ILE A 304 15.82 -2.22 2.98
CA ILE A 304 15.68 -1.11 2.03
C ILE A 304 16.59 -1.36 0.81
N ILE A 305 16.06 -1.17 -0.40
CA ILE A 305 16.84 -1.14 -1.64
C ILE A 305 16.64 0.20 -2.35
N ILE A 306 17.74 0.87 -2.70
CA ILE A 306 17.74 2.00 -3.63
C ILE A 306 18.58 1.60 -4.83
N SER A 307 17.99 1.55 -6.02
CA SER A 307 18.65 1.00 -7.19
C SER A 307 18.42 1.84 -8.44
N ASN A 308 19.45 1.99 -9.27
CA ASN A 308 19.35 2.53 -10.62
C ASN A 308 19.81 1.42 -11.60
N GLN A 309 19.03 0.34 -11.70
CA GLN A 309 19.33 -0.85 -12.49
C GLN A 309 18.58 -0.86 -13.83
N TYR A 310 17.29 -0.49 -13.82
CA TYR A 310 16.44 -0.46 -14.98
C TYR A 310 16.46 0.94 -15.60
N GLY A 311 16.89 0.94 -16.86
CA GLY A 311 17.74 1.97 -17.38
C GLY A 311 17.05 3.03 -18.18
N HIS A 312 16.53 4.07 -17.54
CA HIS A 312 16.07 5.27 -18.25
C HIS A 312 16.48 6.58 -17.58
N MET A 313 16.55 6.61 -16.25
CA MET A 313 17.03 7.78 -15.50
C MET A 313 18.35 7.45 -14.77
N PRO A 314 19.43 8.23 -14.96
CA PRO A 314 20.75 7.81 -14.49
C PRO A 314 21.02 8.10 -13.00
N HIS A 315 20.22 8.95 -12.33
CA HIS A 315 20.61 9.53 -11.06
C HIS A 315 19.54 9.39 -9.99
N THR A 316 19.96 9.01 -8.77
CA THR A 316 19.16 9.15 -7.54
C THR A 316 19.88 10.12 -6.62
N THR A 317 19.17 11.07 -6.02
CA THR A 317 19.78 12.14 -5.21
C THR A 317 18.99 12.46 -3.94
N SER A 318 19.67 12.96 -2.91
CA SER A 318 19.05 13.43 -1.66
C SER A 318 18.25 12.35 -0.95
N VAL A 319 18.92 11.27 -0.56
CA VAL A 319 18.31 10.14 0.15
C VAL A 319 18.71 10.20 1.63
N SER A 320 17.75 10.07 2.54
CA SER A 320 17.98 10.08 3.98
C SER A 320 17.42 8.81 4.60
N ILE A 321 18.29 7.93 5.10
CA ILE A 321 17.90 6.69 5.78
C ILE A 321 18.43 6.73 7.21
N GLN A 322 17.57 7.10 8.16
CA GLN A 322 18.01 7.42 9.52
C GLN A 322 17.15 6.79 10.60
N ASN A 323 17.75 6.47 11.75
CA ASN A 323 17.01 6.05 12.94
C ASN A 323 16.05 4.86 12.71
N ASN A 324 16.35 3.95 11.78
CA ASN A 324 15.54 2.75 11.56
C ASN A 324 16.10 1.57 12.36
N SER A 325 15.22 0.63 12.74
CA SER A 325 15.59 -0.60 13.43
C SER A 325 15.32 -1.82 12.56
N PHE A 326 16.31 -2.70 12.42
CA PHE A 326 16.23 -3.95 11.66
C PHE A 326 16.54 -5.13 12.58
N THR A 327 15.65 -6.13 12.63
CA THR A 327 15.77 -7.30 13.52
C THR A 327 15.35 -8.60 12.84
N GLY A 328 16.13 -9.68 13.05
CA GLY A 328 15.78 -11.04 12.62
C GLY A 328 15.92 -11.34 11.11
N TYR A 329 16.66 -10.51 10.39
CA TYR A 329 17.04 -10.72 9.00
C TYR A 329 18.35 -11.54 8.91
N HIS A 330 18.70 -11.98 7.71
CA HIS A 330 19.89 -12.81 7.50
C HIS A 330 21.20 -12.01 7.70
N ALA A 331 22.09 -12.50 8.57
CA ALA A 331 23.34 -11.80 8.92
C ALA A 331 24.29 -11.58 7.71
N SER A 332 24.27 -12.48 6.72
CA SER A 332 25.05 -12.33 5.48
C SER A 332 24.51 -11.27 4.50
N ARG A 333 23.43 -10.57 4.87
CA ARG A 333 22.81 -9.53 4.06
C ARG A 333 22.89 -8.16 4.71
N SER A 334 22.47 -7.14 3.98
CA SER A 334 22.51 -5.75 4.42
C SER A 334 21.12 -5.21 4.79
N ALA A 335 21.06 -4.34 5.79
CA ALA A 335 19.83 -3.59 6.08
C ALA A 335 19.48 -2.67 4.90
N ILE A 336 20.49 -2.03 4.31
CA ILE A 336 20.39 -1.12 3.18
C ILE A 336 21.25 -1.62 2.01
N GLN A 337 20.67 -1.68 0.82
CA GLN A 337 21.42 -1.91 -0.41
C GLN A 337 21.29 -0.71 -1.35
N LEU A 338 22.43 -0.23 -1.84
CA LEU A 338 22.52 0.76 -2.90
C LEU A 338 23.14 0.14 -4.15
N TYR A 339 22.46 0.23 -5.29
CA TYR A 339 22.95 -0.33 -6.54
C TYR A 339 22.90 0.70 -7.67
N ALA A 340 24.04 1.11 -8.19
CA ALA A 340 24.15 1.92 -9.40
C ALA A 340 24.82 1.10 -10.50
N ARG A 341 24.14 0.86 -11.63
CA ARG A 341 24.78 0.25 -12.80
C ARG A 341 25.79 1.20 -13.44
N ARG A 342 26.62 0.70 -14.36
CA ARG A 342 27.60 1.51 -15.10
C ARG A 342 26.92 2.73 -15.77
N GLY A 343 27.51 3.92 -15.59
CA GLY A 343 26.96 5.18 -16.11
C GLY A 343 25.87 5.83 -15.25
N HIS A 344 25.40 5.17 -14.18
CA HIS A 344 24.39 5.69 -13.26
C HIS A 344 25.04 6.08 -11.93
N SER A 345 24.35 6.87 -11.11
CA SER A 345 24.84 7.28 -9.79
C SER A 345 23.74 7.42 -8.73
N ILE A 346 24.11 7.12 -7.48
CA ILE A 346 23.28 7.39 -6.29
C ILE A 346 24.10 8.31 -5.37
N THR A 347 23.68 9.56 -5.20
CA THR A 347 24.47 10.58 -4.47
C THR A 347 23.64 11.31 -3.42
N GLY A 348 24.32 11.99 -2.49
CA GLY A 348 23.64 12.70 -1.40
C GLY A 348 22.86 11.77 -0.48
N VAL A 349 23.37 10.55 -0.26
CA VAL A 349 22.77 9.58 0.67
C VAL A 349 23.31 9.84 2.08
N LYS A 350 22.42 10.03 3.05
CA LYS A 350 22.74 10.17 4.47
C LYS A 350 22.25 8.94 5.24
N VAL A 351 23.14 8.23 5.92
CA VAL A 351 22.83 6.99 6.67
C VAL A 351 23.27 7.12 8.13
N LYS A 352 22.33 7.42 9.03
CA LYS A 352 22.66 7.76 10.43
C LYS A 352 21.83 7.00 11.45
N ARG A 353 22.47 6.50 12.53
CA ARG A 353 21.80 5.90 13.71
C ARG A 353 20.81 4.77 13.39
N ASN A 354 21.10 3.92 12.41
CA ASN A 354 20.27 2.74 12.13
C ASN A 354 20.75 1.55 12.98
N ALA A 355 19.85 0.89 13.69
CA ALA A 355 20.14 -0.27 14.51
C ALA A 355 19.94 -1.56 13.70
N THR A 356 20.97 -2.41 13.58
CA THR A 356 20.96 -3.53 12.63
C THR A 356 20.94 -4.92 13.28
N HIS A 357 21.07 -5.01 14.61
CA HIS A 357 20.97 -6.24 15.42
C HIS A 357 21.60 -7.49 14.75
N GLY A 358 22.87 -7.37 14.33
CA GLY A 358 23.64 -8.46 13.73
C GLY A 358 23.65 -8.50 12.20
N MET A 359 22.98 -7.58 11.51
CA MET A 359 23.14 -7.39 10.06
C MET A 359 24.24 -6.40 9.72
N ARG A 360 24.83 -6.56 8.53
CA ARG A 360 25.60 -5.49 7.89
C ARG A 360 24.68 -4.29 7.66
N LEU A 361 25.13 -3.08 8.01
CA LEU A 361 24.33 -1.87 7.80
C LEU A 361 24.05 -1.62 6.32
N ILE A 362 25.09 -1.56 5.50
CA ILE A 362 24.96 -1.13 4.11
C ILE A 362 25.86 -1.91 3.16
N ARG A 363 25.30 -2.30 2.01
CA ARG A 363 26.04 -2.80 0.85
C ARG A 363 25.87 -1.82 -0.32
N ARG A 364 26.97 -1.56 -1.04
CA ARG A 364 27.05 -0.55 -2.09
C ARG A 364 27.64 -1.16 -3.36
N PHE A 365 27.08 -0.80 -4.51
CA PHE A 365 27.58 -1.21 -5.82
C PHE A 365 27.59 -0.02 -6.79
N GLY A 366 28.65 0.09 -7.59
CA GLY A 366 28.82 1.17 -8.55
C GLY A 366 29.00 2.55 -7.91
N ASN A 367 28.71 3.61 -8.67
CA ASN A 367 28.92 4.99 -8.26
C ASN A 367 27.90 5.43 -7.19
N THR A 368 28.26 5.23 -5.93
CA THR A 368 27.42 5.56 -4.78
C THR A 368 28.18 6.46 -3.79
N LYS A 369 27.59 7.60 -3.42
CA LYS A 369 28.18 8.57 -2.47
C LYS A 369 27.30 8.66 -1.22
N VAL A 370 27.86 8.22 -0.09
CA VAL A 370 27.18 8.08 1.20
C VAL A 370 27.94 8.83 2.28
N SER A 371 27.23 9.59 3.11
CA SER A 371 27.70 10.13 4.39
C SER A 371 27.01 9.42 5.56
N TYR A 372 27.73 9.30 6.68
CA TYR A 372 27.29 8.60 7.88
C TYR A 372 26.94 9.57 9.02
#